data_AF-K1RB73-F1
#
_entry.id   AF-K1RB73-F1
#
_cell.length_a   1.000
_cell.length_b   1.000
_cell.length_c   1.000
_cell.angle_alpha   90.00
_cell.angle_beta   90.00
_cell.angle_gamma   90.00
#
_symmetry.space_group_name_H-M   'P 1'
#
loop_
_entity.id
_entity.type
_entity.pdbx_description
1 polymer ?
#
loop_
_entity_poly.entity_id
_entity_poly.type
_entity_poly.pdbx_seq_one_letter_code
_entity_poly.pdbx_strand_id
1 'polypeptide(L)'
;MTPDQRLQAWEFTALFLETDGVINYSSLTSSRSVPYISRPPTSVLTRNDTSQKTTIPTFPESTDALKDCKELNLKGFNVDGVYTIYPYLPLTTSVRVYCDMTTDGGGWTVFQHRKDGSVDFYLSWDSYKKGFGDARGEFWLGNDHLHQLTRLGIFDLYIRLEKFTGGWAYARYNNFSVADESDGYRMRVKFGSYQGNAGT
;
A
#
# COMPACT_ATOMS: atom_id res chain seq x y z
N MET A 1 -11.82 -12.05 35.61
CA MET A 1 -12.07 -10.74 34.96
C MET A 1 -13.57 -10.62 34.74
N THR A 2 -14.17 -9.52 35.18
CA THR A 2 -15.61 -9.27 35.18
C THR A 2 -16.05 -8.48 33.93
N PRO A 3 -17.36 -8.40 33.63
CA PRO A 3 -17.94 -7.81 32.40
C PRO A 3 -17.79 -6.28 32.21
N ASP A 4 -16.73 -5.69 32.78
CA ASP A 4 -16.46 -4.24 32.78
C ASP A 4 -15.28 -3.86 31.87
N GLN A 5 -15.13 -4.57 30.74
CA GLN A 5 -14.27 -4.15 29.60
C GLN A 5 -15.03 -3.22 28.64
N ARG A 6 -16.05 -2.49 29.13
CA ARG A 6 -17.09 -1.86 28.31
C ARG A 6 -16.65 -0.72 27.38
N LEU A 7 -15.38 -0.27 27.35
CA LEU A 7 -14.93 0.86 26.50
C LEU A 7 -13.42 0.80 26.15
N GLN A 8 -12.97 -0.21 25.41
CA GLN A 8 -11.75 -0.12 24.58
C GLN A 8 -12.17 0.02 23.11
N ALA A 9 -13.07 0.95 22.77
CA ALA A 9 -12.77 2.33 22.41
C ALA A 9 -11.73 2.42 21.27
N TRP A 10 -12.26 2.65 20.07
CA TRP A 10 -11.60 3.01 18.81
C TRP A 10 -11.26 1.84 17.86
N GLU A 11 -11.89 1.83 16.66
CA GLU A 11 -11.29 1.21 15.48
C GLU A 11 -10.06 2.06 15.07
N PHE A 12 -8.96 1.39 14.75
CA PHE A 12 -7.72 2.02 14.34
C PHE A 12 -7.33 1.47 12.97
N THR A 13 -7.08 2.33 12.00
CA THR A 13 -6.58 1.92 10.69
C THR A 13 -5.43 2.82 10.29
N ALA A 14 -4.30 2.23 9.95
CA ALA A 14 -3.19 2.93 9.33
C ALA A 14 -3.02 2.50 7.88
N LEU A 15 -3.02 3.48 7.00
CA LEU A 15 -2.93 3.33 5.56
C LEU A 15 -1.89 4.29 4.99
N PHE A 16 -1.32 3.93 3.86
CA PHE A 16 -0.34 4.74 3.17
C PHE A 16 -0.56 4.69 1.66
N LEU A 17 -0.26 5.80 0.99
CA LEU A 17 -0.52 6.01 -0.42
C LEU A 17 0.73 6.53 -1.10
N GLU A 18 1.12 5.89 -2.20
CA GLU A 18 2.19 6.41 -3.05
C GLU A 18 1.70 7.71 -3.71
N THR A 19 2.53 8.75 -3.60
CA THR A 19 2.25 10.08 -4.15
C THR A 19 3.25 10.40 -5.24
N ASP A 20 2.83 11.22 -6.20
CA ASP A 20 3.70 11.78 -7.23
C ASP A 20 4.65 12.81 -6.59
N GLY A 21 5.68 12.32 -5.91
CA GLY A 21 6.76 13.16 -5.43
C GLY A 21 7.77 13.40 -6.54
N VAL A 22 8.12 14.67 -6.77
CA VAL A 22 9.32 15.01 -7.55
C VAL A 22 10.53 14.49 -6.79
N ILE A 23 11.02 13.30 -7.16
CA ILE A 23 12.31 12.82 -6.69
C ILE A 23 13.37 13.80 -7.24
N ASN A 24 14.07 14.52 -6.35
CA ASN A 24 15.27 15.23 -6.73
C ASN A 24 16.40 14.20 -6.90
N TYR A 25 16.53 13.64 -8.10
CA TYR A 25 17.54 12.63 -8.45
C TYR A 25 19.00 13.11 -8.31
N SER A 26 19.24 14.38 -7.96
CA SER A 26 20.60 14.90 -7.72
C SER A 26 21.33 14.23 -6.55
N SER A 27 20.65 13.51 -5.66
CA SER A 27 21.27 12.73 -4.58
C SER A 27 21.50 11.24 -4.91
N LEU A 28 21.11 10.77 -6.10
CA LEU A 28 21.25 9.37 -6.53
C LEU A 28 22.29 9.20 -7.67
N THR A 29 23.33 10.03 -7.70
CA THR A 29 24.45 9.85 -8.64
C THR A 29 25.40 8.75 -8.16
N SER A 30 25.01 7.49 -8.36
CA SER A 30 25.99 6.43 -8.60
C SER A 30 25.96 6.11 -10.09
N SER A 31 27.01 6.57 -10.78
CA SER A 31 27.18 6.48 -12.22
C SER A 31 27.20 5.04 -12.72
N ARG A 32 26.12 4.61 -13.39
CA ARG A 32 26.21 3.59 -14.45
C ARG A 32 25.29 3.98 -15.59
N SER A 33 25.92 4.25 -16.74
CA SER A 33 25.28 4.56 -18.00
C SER A 33 24.45 3.37 -18.50
N VAL A 34 23.15 3.57 -18.71
CA VAL A 34 22.30 2.65 -19.46
C VAL A 34 22.22 3.16 -20.91
N PRO A 35 22.52 2.33 -21.93
CA PRO A 35 22.47 2.77 -23.32
C PRO A 35 21.02 2.93 -23.81
N TYR A 36 20.77 4.03 -24.51
CA TYR A 36 19.50 4.35 -25.16
C TYR A 36 19.24 3.40 -26.34
N ILE A 37 18.21 2.56 -26.23
CA ILE A 37 17.68 1.78 -27.36
C ILE A 37 16.76 2.70 -28.16
N SER A 38 17.08 2.92 -29.43
CA SER A 38 16.29 3.70 -30.37
C SER A 38 14.94 3.02 -30.68
N ARG A 39 13.84 3.80 -30.65
CA ARG A 39 12.52 3.37 -31.14
C ARG A 39 12.59 3.02 -32.64
N PRO A 40 11.99 1.89 -33.08
CA PRO A 40 11.78 1.64 -34.50
C PRO A 40 10.58 2.46 -35.03
N PRO A 41 10.55 2.77 -36.34
CA PRO A 41 9.55 3.64 -36.94
C PRO A 41 8.20 2.95 -37.12
N THR A 42 7.13 3.72 -36.93
CA THR A 42 5.72 3.35 -37.17
C THR A 42 5.50 2.92 -38.62
N SER A 43 5.08 1.67 -38.85
CA SER A 43 4.45 1.25 -40.09
C SER A 43 2.92 1.37 -39.97
N VAL A 44 2.33 2.03 -40.95
CA VAL A 44 0.89 2.11 -41.17
C VAL A 44 0.48 0.84 -41.93
N LEU A 45 -0.49 0.08 -41.41
CA LEU A 45 -1.17 -0.96 -42.19
C LEU A 45 -2.70 -0.85 -42.00
N THR A 46 -3.38 -0.95 -43.13
CA THR A 46 -4.79 -0.71 -43.40
C THR A 46 -5.70 -1.83 -42.88
N ARG A 47 -6.95 -1.46 -42.53
CA ARG A 47 -8.04 -2.40 -42.19
C ARG A 47 -8.64 -3.04 -43.45
N ASN A 48 -8.88 -4.34 -43.40
CA ASN A 48 -10.17 -5.01 -43.68
C ASN A 48 -9.96 -6.54 -43.65
N ASP A 49 -10.70 -7.26 -42.79
CA ASP A 49 -11.87 -8.04 -43.20
C ASP A 49 -12.49 -8.78 -42.00
N THR A 50 -13.77 -9.05 -42.16
CA THR A 50 -14.81 -9.55 -41.28
C THR A 50 -14.68 -11.06 -41.08
N SER A 51 -14.67 -11.55 -39.84
CA SER A 51 -15.13 -12.89 -39.47
C SER A 51 -15.26 -13.02 -37.95
N GLN A 52 -16.50 -13.05 -37.48
CA GLN A 52 -16.84 -13.42 -36.11
C GLN A 52 -16.44 -14.88 -35.86
N LYS A 53 -15.62 -15.12 -34.84
CA LYS A 53 -15.46 -16.45 -34.23
C LYS A 53 -15.62 -16.29 -32.73
N THR A 54 -16.69 -16.87 -32.21
CA THR A 54 -16.99 -16.98 -30.78
C THR A 54 -15.88 -17.77 -30.11
N THR A 55 -15.08 -17.09 -29.31
CA THR A 55 -14.06 -17.71 -28.45
C THR A 55 -14.34 -17.21 -27.04
N ILE A 56 -14.54 -18.15 -26.11
CA ILE A 56 -14.63 -17.97 -24.66
C ILE A 56 -13.56 -16.94 -24.25
N PRO A 57 -13.84 -15.93 -23.39
CA PRO A 57 -12.83 -14.97 -23.02
C PRO A 57 -11.70 -15.68 -22.28
N THR A 58 -10.64 -15.99 -23.03
CA THR A 58 -9.33 -16.33 -22.51
C THR A 58 -8.85 -15.07 -21.81
N PHE A 59 -8.80 -15.11 -20.47
CA PHE A 59 -8.19 -14.06 -19.67
C PHE A 59 -6.77 -13.82 -20.21
N PRO A 60 -6.41 -12.60 -20.64
CA PRO A 60 -5.07 -12.33 -21.12
C PRO A 60 -4.07 -12.57 -19.98
N GLU A 61 -3.22 -13.56 -20.20
CA GLU A 61 -2.07 -13.91 -19.39
C GLU A 61 -1.01 -12.80 -19.49
N SER A 62 -1.21 -11.76 -18.69
CA SER A 62 -0.16 -10.92 -18.10
C SER A 62 -0.76 -10.19 -16.91
N THR A 63 -0.88 -10.87 -15.77
CA THR A 63 -1.10 -10.16 -14.51
C THR A 63 0.19 -9.39 -14.23
N ASP A 64 0.26 -8.13 -14.68
CA ASP A 64 1.30 -7.20 -14.24
C ASP A 64 1.41 -7.36 -12.71
N ALA A 65 2.58 -7.72 -12.21
CA ALA A 65 2.82 -7.82 -10.78
C ALA A 65 2.79 -6.38 -10.22
N LEU A 66 1.64 -5.96 -9.69
CA LEU A 66 1.45 -4.58 -9.25
C LEU A 66 1.99 -4.41 -7.83
N LYS A 67 2.81 -3.37 -7.64
CA LYS A 67 3.59 -3.15 -6.43
C LYS A 67 2.72 -2.90 -5.19
N ASP A 68 1.66 -2.12 -5.36
CA ASP A 68 0.81 -1.63 -4.28
C ASP A 68 -0.63 -1.36 -4.74
N CYS A 69 -1.46 -0.90 -3.81
CA CYS A 69 -2.86 -0.56 -4.09
C CYS A 69 -2.99 0.65 -5.03
N LYS A 70 -1.99 1.53 -5.13
CA LYS A 70 -2.04 2.69 -6.02
C LYS A 70 -1.93 2.25 -7.48
N GLU A 71 -1.00 1.36 -7.79
CA GLU A 71 -0.88 0.79 -9.15
C GLU A 71 -2.13 -0.01 -9.54
N LEU A 72 -2.71 -0.77 -8.60
CA LEU A 72 -4.01 -1.43 -8.79
C LEU A 72 -5.12 -0.41 -9.13
N ASN A 73 -5.25 0.65 -8.33
CA ASN A 73 -6.26 1.68 -8.57
C ASN A 73 -6.09 2.35 -9.96
N LEU A 74 -4.86 2.66 -10.36
CA LEU A 74 -4.56 3.23 -11.68
C LEU A 74 -4.87 2.27 -12.85
N LYS A 75 -4.82 0.95 -12.61
CA LYS A 75 -5.22 -0.08 -13.57
C LYS A 75 -6.74 -0.33 -13.61
N GLY A 76 -7.51 0.41 -12.80
CA GLY A 76 -8.97 0.38 -12.79
C GLY A 76 -9.58 -0.55 -11.73
N PHE A 77 -8.77 -1.08 -10.80
CA PHE A 77 -9.30 -1.80 -9.64
C PHE A 77 -9.82 -0.80 -8.60
N ASN A 78 -11.14 -0.60 -8.59
CA ASN A 78 -11.79 0.50 -7.86
C ASN A 78 -12.77 0.02 -6.77
N VAL A 79 -12.58 -1.19 -6.23
CA VAL A 79 -13.44 -1.78 -5.21
C VAL A 79 -12.61 -2.05 -3.96
N ASP A 80 -13.11 -1.68 -2.80
CA ASP A 80 -12.42 -1.98 -1.53
C ASP A 80 -12.35 -3.49 -1.31
N GLY A 81 -11.21 -3.97 -0.81
CA GLY A 81 -11.08 -5.38 -0.49
C GLY A 81 -9.64 -5.85 -0.41
N VAL A 82 -9.47 -7.17 -0.30
CA VAL A 82 -8.14 -7.77 -0.20
C VAL A 82 -7.60 -8.10 -1.58
N TYR A 83 -6.45 -7.51 -1.90
CA TYR A 83 -5.71 -7.72 -3.13
C TYR A 83 -4.38 -8.39 -2.86
N THR A 84 -3.76 -8.90 -3.92
CA THR A 84 -2.37 -9.38 -3.90
C THR A 84 -1.49 -8.31 -4.51
N ILE A 85 -0.46 -7.87 -3.80
CA ILE A 85 0.52 -6.88 -4.23
C ILE A 85 1.93 -7.47 -4.21
N TYR A 86 2.88 -6.85 -4.90
CA TYR A 86 4.25 -7.33 -5.07
C TYR A 86 5.27 -6.30 -4.57
N PRO A 87 5.53 -6.22 -3.26
CA PRO A 87 6.32 -5.14 -2.68
C PRO A 87 7.84 -5.23 -2.88
N TYR A 88 8.36 -6.32 -3.46
CA TYR A 88 9.81 -6.56 -3.61
C TYR A 88 10.25 -6.42 -5.06
N LEU A 89 11.49 -5.96 -5.28
CA LEU A 89 12.16 -6.06 -6.58
C LEU A 89 13.15 -7.22 -6.59
N PRO A 90 13.14 -8.11 -7.60
CA PRO A 90 12.13 -8.19 -8.67
C PRO A 90 10.74 -8.58 -8.13
N LEU A 91 9.68 -8.21 -8.86
CA LEU A 91 8.26 -8.33 -8.47
C LEU A 91 7.75 -9.78 -8.44
N THR A 92 8.40 -10.62 -7.63
CA THR A 92 8.16 -12.07 -7.54
C THR A 92 7.61 -12.49 -6.18
N THR A 93 7.85 -11.69 -5.14
CA THR A 93 7.35 -11.95 -3.78
C THR A 93 6.07 -11.16 -3.57
N SER A 94 4.97 -11.88 -3.30
CA SER A 94 3.66 -11.30 -3.11
C SER A 94 3.21 -11.32 -1.65
N VAL A 95 2.32 -10.40 -1.31
CA VAL A 95 1.62 -10.34 -0.02
C VAL A 95 0.16 -9.93 -0.26
N ARG A 96 -0.74 -10.39 0.61
CA ARG A 96 -2.14 -9.98 0.58
C ARG A 96 -2.37 -8.80 1.52
N VAL A 97 -3.05 -7.79 1.02
CA VAL A 97 -3.30 -6.54 1.75
C VAL A 97 -4.71 -6.02 1.48
N TYR A 98 -5.28 -5.30 2.44
CA TYR A 98 -6.52 -4.58 2.20
C TYR A 98 -6.20 -3.27 1.46
N CYS A 99 -6.85 -3.09 0.31
CA CYS A 99 -6.82 -1.84 -0.42
C CYS A 99 -8.12 -1.08 -0.18
N ASP A 100 -7.99 0.16 0.29
CA ASP A 100 -9.08 1.13 0.27
C ASP A 100 -8.98 1.91 -1.05
N MET A 101 -9.92 1.60 -1.93
CA MET A 101 -10.04 2.10 -3.29
C MET A 101 -11.09 3.22 -3.40
N THR A 102 -11.74 3.61 -2.30
CA THR A 102 -12.85 4.57 -2.31
C THR A 102 -12.55 5.85 -1.54
N THR A 103 -11.81 5.80 -0.43
CA THR A 103 -11.48 6.97 0.40
C THR A 103 -10.52 7.92 -0.31
N ASP A 104 -10.86 9.21 -0.39
CA ASP A 104 -10.01 10.28 -0.94
C ASP A 104 -9.39 9.97 -2.32
N GLY A 105 -10.14 9.31 -3.19
CA GLY A 105 -9.69 8.93 -4.54
C GLY A 105 -9.01 7.56 -4.64
N GLY A 106 -8.89 6.83 -3.52
CA GLY A 106 -8.50 5.43 -3.48
C GLY A 106 -7.02 5.15 -3.73
N GLY A 107 -6.69 3.86 -3.76
CA GLY A 107 -5.32 3.36 -3.91
C GLY A 107 -4.54 3.26 -2.61
N TRP A 108 -5.22 3.39 -1.47
CA TRP A 108 -4.60 3.30 -0.15
C TRP A 108 -4.28 1.85 0.20
N THR A 109 -3.04 1.63 0.61
CA THR A 109 -2.60 0.33 1.13
C THR A 109 -2.73 0.35 2.65
N VAL A 110 -3.60 -0.49 3.22
CA VAL A 110 -3.73 -0.62 4.68
C VAL A 110 -2.61 -1.51 5.21
N PHE A 111 -1.87 -1.05 6.22
CA PHE A 111 -0.81 -1.86 6.84
C PHE A 111 -1.08 -2.27 8.28
N GLN A 112 -2.06 -1.65 8.93
CA GLN A 112 -2.52 -2.04 10.24
C GLN A 112 -4.02 -1.76 10.34
N HIS A 113 -4.77 -2.74 10.83
CA HIS A 113 -6.16 -2.56 11.21
C HIS A 113 -6.47 -3.21 12.57
N ARG A 114 -7.12 -2.46 13.47
CA ARG A 114 -7.73 -2.91 14.73
C ARG A 114 -9.21 -2.56 14.73
N LYS A 115 -10.04 -3.48 15.21
CA LYS A 115 -11.49 -3.34 15.24
C LYS A 115 -12.17 -4.07 16.39
N ASP A 116 -11.84 -5.33 16.65
CA ASP A 116 -12.62 -6.20 17.54
C ASP A 116 -11.78 -7.00 18.54
N GLY A 117 -10.46 -6.85 18.51
CA GLY A 117 -9.53 -7.58 19.38
C GLY A 117 -9.40 -9.06 19.04
N SER A 118 -9.80 -9.49 17.84
CA SER A 118 -9.71 -10.90 17.39
C SER A 118 -8.27 -11.40 17.21
N VAL A 119 -7.29 -10.49 17.10
CA VAL A 119 -5.87 -10.83 16.92
C VAL A 119 -5.06 -10.24 18.06
N ASP A 120 -4.14 -11.04 18.60
CA ASP A 120 -3.16 -10.57 19.60
C ASP A 120 -2.07 -9.74 18.92
N PHE A 121 -1.80 -8.55 19.46
CA PHE A 121 -0.74 -7.65 19.01
C PHE A 121 0.45 -7.63 19.98
N TYR A 122 0.40 -8.36 21.08
CA TYR A 122 1.52 -8.54 22.00
C TYR A 122 2.42 -9.70 21.52
N LEU A 123 3.04 -9.50 20.36
CA LEU A 123 3.81 -10.52 19.64
C LEU A 123 5.30 -10.22 19.59
N SER A 124 6.06 -11.22 19.16
CA SER A 124 7.53 -11.16 19.06
C SER A 124 8.00 -10.21 17.95
N TRP A 125 9.29 -9.83 18.00
CA TRP A 125 9.94 -9.07 16.94
C TRP A 125 9.81 -9.73 15.56
N ASP A 126 10.03 -11.05 15.46
CA ASP A 126 9.94 -11.80 14.20
C ASP A 126 8.51 -11.79 13.64
N SER A 127 7.49 -11.76 14.51
CA SER A 127 6.09 -11.61 14.10
C SER A 127 5.84 -10.23 13.49
N TYR A 128 6.31 -9.15 14.11
CA TYR A 128 6.19 -7.80 13.55
C TYR A 128 7.01 -7.61 12.27
N LYS A 129 8.16 -8.26 12.15
CA LYS A 129 8.98 -8.29 10.94
C LYS A 129 8.22 -8.89 9.75
N LYS A 130 7.61 -10.07 9.94
CA LYS A 130 6.92 -10.83 8.89
C LYS A 130 5.47 -10.40 8.63
N GLY A 131 4.80 -9.84 9.65
CA GLY A 131 3.37 -9.59 9.62
C GLY A 131 2.56 -10.74 10.23
N PHE A 132 1.33 -10.43 10.62
CA PHE A 132 0.39 -11.36 11.27
C PHE A 132 -1.06 -10.87 11.13
N GLY A 133 -2.03 -11.76 11.37
CA GLY A 133 -3.46 -11.50 11.22
C GLY A 133 -4.01 -11.80 9.82
N ASP A 134 -5.22 -11.34 9.53
CA ASP A 134 -5.88 -11.47 8.21
C ASP A 134 -6.23 -10.07 7.70
N ALA A 135 -5.84 -9.76 6.46
CA ALA A 135 -6.13 -8.48 5.81
C ALA A 135 -7.64 -8.16 5.72
N ARG A 136 -8.53 -9.14 5.89
CA ARG A 136 -10.00 -8.92 5.98
C ARG A 136 -10.48 -8.51 7.38
N GLY A 137 -9.64 -8.63 8.40
CA GLY A 137 -9.94 -8.34 9.80
C GLY A 137 -8.78 -7.59 10.45
N GLU A 138 -8.40 -7.95 11.67
CA GLU A 138 -7.24 -7.34 12.31
C GLU A 138 -5.92 -7.91 11.78
N PHE A 139 -4.97 -7.04 11.48
CA PHE A 139 -3.65 -7.47 10.99
C PHE A 139 -2.57 -6.40 11.14
N TRP A 140 -1.33 -6.85 11.01
CA TRP A 140 -0.12 -6.06 10.77
C TRP A 140 0.55 -6.58 9.51
N LEU A 141 0.78 -5.71 8.52
CA LEU A 141 1.34 -6.11 7.22
C LEU A 141 2.74 -6.73 7.33
N GLY A 142 3.56 -6.26 8.27
CA GLY A 142 4.95 -6.68 8.43
C GLY A 142 5.95 -5.57 8.11
N ASN A 143 6.96 -5.42 8.97
CA ASN A 143 7.93 -4.34 8.86
C ASN A 143 8.82 -4.49 7.61
N ASP A 144 9.18 -5.71 7.23
CA ASP A 144 9.94 -5.95 6.00
C ASP A 144 9.14 -5.50 4.77
N HIS A 145 7.84 -5.78 4.72
CA HIS A 145 6.96 -5.34 3.64
C HIS A 145 6.82 -3.80 3.60
N LEU A 146 6.64 -3.16 4.76
CA LEU A 146 6.57 -1.70 4.88
C LEU A 146 7.85 -1.01 4.41
N HIS A 147 9.01 -1.52 4.83
CA HIS A 147 10.30 -0.99 4.37
C HIS A 147 10.42 -1.11 2.85
N GLN A 148 10.07 -2.26 2.29
CA GLN A 148 10.23 -2.53 0.87
C GLN A 148 9.26 -1.73 -0.01
N LEU A 149 8.06 -1.43 0.49
CA LEU A 149 7.16 -0.51 -0.22
C LEU A 149 7.67 0.93 -0.13
N THR A 150 7.98 1.41 1.08
CA THR A 150 8.33 2.82 1.29
C THR A 150 9.69 3.23 0.72
N ARG A 151 10.57 2.30 0.35
CA ARG A 151 11.81 2.60 -0.41
C ARG A 151 11.59 2.81 -1.91
N LEU A 152 10.44 2.41 -2.45
CA LEU A 152 10.18 2.40 -3.90
C LEU A 152 9.53 3.69 -4.40
N GLY A 153 9.11 4.58 -3.49
CA GLY A 153 8.39 5.79 -3.82
C GLY A 153 8.29 6.75 -2.64
N ILE A 154 7.50 7.80 -2.80
CA ILE A 154 7.21 8.77 -1.74
C ILE A 154 5.79 8.52 -1.27
N PHE A 155 5.65 8.20 0.02
CA PHE A 155 4.35 7.82 0.57
C PHE A 155 3.84 8.87 1.54
N ASP A 156 2.52 9.06 1.53
CA ASP A 156 1.80 9.72 2.62
C ASP A 156 1.30 8.66 3.60
N LEU A 157 1.35 8.97 4.90
CA LEU A 157 0.73 8.17 5.96
C LEU A 157 -0.60 8.80 6.36
N TYR A 158 -1.63 7.99 6.51
CA TYR A 158 -2.92 8.37 7.03
C TYR A 158 -3.33 7.41 8.16
N ILE A 159 -3.64 7.96 9.33
CA ILE A 159 -4.11 7.23 10.50
C ILE A 159 -5.56 7.65 10.74
N ARG A 160 -6.47 6.68 10.76
CA ARG A 160 -7.88 6.85 11.09
C ARG A 160 -8.17 6.24 12.45
N LEU A 161 -8.89 6.98 13.29
CA LEU A 161 -9.38 6.58 14.60
C LEU A 161 -10.90 6.75 14.61
N GLU A 162 -11.67 5.70 14.90
CA GLU A 162 -13.13 5.79 14.93
C GLU A 162 -13.73 5.22 16.22
N LYS A 163 -14.52 6.01 16.96
CA LYS A 163 -15.18 5.52 18.18
C LYS A 163 -16.31 4.58 17.81
N PHE A 164 -16.49 3.50 18.58
CA PHE A 164 -17.68 2.64 18.47
C PHE A 164 -19.00 3.38 18.75
N THR A 165 -18.94 4.47 19.53
CA THR A 165 -20.10 5.33 19.81
C THR A 165 -20.37 6.34 18.70
N GLY A 166 -19.64 6.27 17.59
CA GLY A 166 -19.67 7.23 16.50
C GLY A 166 -18.68 8.39 16.67
N GLY A 167 -18.30 8.96 15.53
CA GLY A 167 -17.29 10.01 15.42
C GLY A 167 -15.91 9.46 15.11
N TRP A 168 -15.15 10.20 14.32
CA TRP A 168 -13.82 9.81 13.86
C TRP A 168 -12.84 10.97 13.97
N ALA A 169 -11.57 10.61 14.09
CA ALA A 169 -10.45 11.53 14.00
C ALA A 169 -9.40 10.94 13.06
N TYR A 170 -8.52 11.78 12.54
CA TYR A 170 -7.44 11.37 11.67
C TYR A 170 -6.16 12.17 11.91
N ALA A 171 -5.05 11.58 11.48
CA ALA A 171 -3.74 12.22 11.37
C ALA A 171 -3.09 11.80 10.05
N ARG A 172 -2.70 12.79 9.24
CA ARG A 172 -1.98 12.60 7.99
C ARG A 172 -0.58 13.20 8.10
N TYR A 173 0.38 12.51 7.51
CA TYR A 173 1.78 12.95 7.41
C TYR A 173 2.29 12.71 5.99
N ASN A 174 3.17 13.59 5.52
CA ASN A 174 3.84 13.42 4.23
C ASN A 174 5.21 12.75 4.39
N ASN A 175 5.70 12.15 3.31
CA ASN A 175 7.04 11.54 3.22
C ASN A 175 7.28 10.49 4.32
N PHE A 176 6.30 9.60 4.49
CA PHE A 176 6.36 8.44 5.34
C PHE A 176 7.33 7.41 4.78
N SER A 177 8.25 6.94 5.63
CA SER A 177 9.13 5.83 5.31
C SER A 177 9.49 5.02 6.54
N VAL A 178 9.81 3.75 6.31
CA VAL A 178 10.27 2.80 7.33
C VAL A 178 11.66 2.31 6.92
N ALA A 179 12.63 2.43 7.82
CA ALA A 179 13.98 1.94 7.59
C ALA A 179 14.05 0.41 7.58
N ASP A 180 15.21 -0.16 7.23
CA ASP A 180 15.42 -1.59 7.36
C ASP A 180 15.59 -2.05 8.83
N GLU A 181 15.71 -3.36 9.02
CA GLU A 181 15.87 -3.97 10.33
C GLU A 181 17.14 -3.51 11.07
N SER A 182 18.21 -3.18 10.34
CA SER A 182 19.48 -2.76 10.95
C SER A 182 19.37 -1.38 11.63
N ASP A 183 18.46 -0.54 11.16
CA ASP A 183 18.06 0.74 11.79
C ASP A 183 16.81 0.56 12.67
N GLY A 184 16.46 -0.68 13.04
CA GLY A 184 15.34 -1.00 13.92
C GLY A 184 13.97 -0.62 13.36
N TYR A 185 13.81 -0.61 12.04
CA TYR A 185 12.59 -0.16 11.35
C TYR A 185 12.16 1.27 11.71
N ARG A 186 13.12 2.17 11.92
CA ARG A 186 12.85 3.57 12.27
C ARG A 186 11.89 4.22 11.28
N MET A 187 10.73 4.63 11.80
CA MET A 187 9.74 5.41 11.07
C MET A 187 10.20 6.87 10.92
N ARG A 188 10.02 7.43 9.73
CA ARG A 188 10.27 8.84 9.42
C ARG A 188 9.06 9.45 8.72
N VAL A 189 8.79 10.71 9.02
CA VAL A 189 7.79 11.56 8.35
C VAL A 189 8.39 12.96 8.17
N LYS A 190 7.85 13.75 7.24
CA LYS A 190 8.29 15.14 7.03
C LYS A 190 7.94 15.99 8.25
N PHE A 191 8.92 16.71 8.78
CA PHE A 191 8.69 17.65 9.87
C PHE A 191 7.66 18.72 9.48
N GLY A 192 6.72 19.01 10.39
CA GLY A 192 5.66 20.00 10.18
C GLY A 192 4.57 19.60 9.17
N SER A 193 4.57 18.37 8.65
CA SER A 193 3.56 17.92 7.68
C SER A 193 2.26 17.39 8.30
N TYR A 194 2.14 17.44 9.63
CA TYR A 194 0.96 16.94 10.31
C TYR A 194 -0.30 17.69 9.86
N GLN A 195 -1.32 16.93 9.48
CA GLN A 195 -2.64 17.45 9.17
C GLN A 195 -3.67 16.51 9.78
N GLY A 196 -4.55 17.01 10.65
CA GLY A 196 -5.56 16.17 11.26
C GLY A 196 -6.14 16.74 12.54
N ASN A 197 -7.14 16.04 13.06
CA ASN A 197 -7.89 16.39 14.28
C ASN A 197 -7.69 15.36 15.41
N ALA A 198 -6.75 14.41 15.26
CA ALA A 198 -6.47 13.36 16.26
C ALA A 198 -5.51 13.78 17.39
N GLY A 199 -4.92 14.99 17.35
CA GLY A 199 -3.85 15.40 18.27
C GLY A 199 -3.87 16.88 18.68
N THR A 200 -5.06 17.47 18.82
CA THR A 200 -5.25 18.83 19.37
C THR A 200 -5.23 18.85 20.90
#